data_AF-A0A7Z8YL81-F1
#
_entry.id   AF-A0A7Z8YL81-F1
#
_cell.length_a   1.000
_cell.length_b   1.000
_cell.length_c   1.000
_cell.angle_alpha   90.00
_cell.angle_beta   90.00
_cell.angle_gamma   90.00
#
_symmetry.space_group_name_H-M   'P 1'
#
loop_
_entity.id
_entity.type
_entity.pdbx_description
1 polymer ?
#
loop_
_entity_poly.entity_id
_entity_poly.type
_entity_poly.pdbx_seq_one_letter_code
_entity_poly.pdbx_strand_id
1 'polypeptide(L)'
;MKKKIQTLTTVEEQLMHILWELNDFRLKDIMEAHPAPVPHQNTISTYLKILTEKGFIKSKKEGRILVYHVAIKKETYADFLLNNFVEQYFKTTDAFIQYIEEKGWKAPQPEYTEKIEVPETPAVDQVMEAVDEAPSEKQKPKKKKKKKDKKGKEKKKIKS
;
A
#
# COMPACT_ATOMS: atom_id res chain seq x y z
N MET A 1 15.23 -17.32 -9.35
CA MET A 1 14.44 -18.41 -8.74
C MET A 1 13.19 -17.79 -8.11
N LYS A 2 11.98 -18.14 -8.56
CA LYS A 2 10.73 -17.66 -7.93
C LYS A 2 10.55 -18.40 -6.60
N LYS A 3 10.44 -17.67 -5.48
CA LYS A 3 10.22 -18.27 -4.15
C LYS A 3 8.82 -18.89 -4.13
N LYS A 4 8.69 -20.15 -3.71
CA LYS A 4 7.40 -20.83 -3.55
C LYS A 4 6.64 -20.21 -2.39
N ILE A 5 5.38 -19.84 -2.59
CA ILE A 5 4.49 -19.34 -1.53
C ILE A 5 4.18 -20.51 -0.59
N GLN A 6 4.31 -20.28 0.72
CA GLN A 6 4.01 -21.27 1.76
C GLN A 6 2.62 -21.02 2.33
N THR A 7 1.94 -22.04 2.84
CA THR A 7 0.68 -21.84 3.56
C THR A 7 0.91 -21.13 4.90
N LEU A 8 0.00 -20.22 5.23
CA LEU A 8 -0.08 -19.60 6.55
C LEU A 8 -0.95 -20.47 7.46
N THR A 9 -0.60 -20.48 8.74
CA THR A 9 -1.47 -20.99 9.80
C THR A 9 -2.56 -19.97 10.11
N THR A 10 -3.64 -20.39 10.77
CA THR A 10 -4.77 -19.51 11.09
C THR A 10 -4.37 -18.23 11.81
N VAL A 11 -3.44 -18.32 12.78
CA VAL A 11 -2.97 -17.15 13.54
C VAL A 11 -2.11 -16.21 12.68
N GLU A 12 -1.27 -16.78 11.81
CA GLU A 12 -0.46 -15.98 10.88
C GLU A 12 -1.33 -15.29 9.83
N GLU A 13 -2.38 -15.96 9.35
CA GLU A 13 -3.34 -15.40 8.39
C GLU A 13 -4.15 -14.25 9.01
N GLN A 14 -4.60 -14.40 10.25
CA GLN A 14 -5.23 -13.32 11.02
C GLN A 14 -4.32 -12.09 11.11
N LEU A 15 -3.04 -12.30 11.40
CA LEU A 15 -2.07 -11.21 11.42
C LEU A 15 -1.93 -10.59 10.02
N MET A 16 -1.79 -11.40 8.97
CA MET A 16 -1.68 -10.91 7.58
C MET A 16 -2.89 -10.10 7.13
N HIS A 17 -4.10 -10.38 7.61
CA HIS A 17 -5.27 -9.53 7.34
C HIS A 17 -5.05 -8.11 7.83
N ILE A 18 -4.55 -7.94 9.05
CA ILE A 18 -4.21 -6.62 9.60
C ILE A 18 -3.06 -6.00 8.78
N LEU A 19 -2.05 -6.80 8.43
CA LEU A 19 -0.90 -6.31 7.66
C LEU A 19 -1.26 -5.93 6.22
N TRP A 20 -2.29 -6.50 5.60
CA TRP A 20 -2.70 -6.08 4.24
C TRP A 20 -3.38 -4.72 4.20
N GLU A 21 -4.09 -4.36 5.28
CA GLU A 21 -4.65 -3.01 5.44
C GLU A 21 -3.53 -1.98 5.68
N LEU A 22 -2.40 -2.42 6.23
CA LEU A 22 -1.23 -1.59 6.52
C LEU A 22 -0.14 -1.79 5.44
N ASN A 23 0.00 -0.87 4.48
CA ASN A 23 1.05 -1.02 3.44
C ASN A 23 2.48 -1.09 4.03
N ASP A 24 2.87 -0.04 4.75
CA ASP A 24 4.14 0.06 5.48
C ASP A 24 3.84 0.24 6.97
N PHE A 25 4.49 -0.55 7.82
CA PHE A 25 4.17 -0.58 9.24
C PHE A 25 5.37 -0.86 10.13
N ARG A 26 5.28 -0.37 11.37
CA ARG A 26 6.16 -0.67 12.48
C ARG A 26 5.40 -1.53 13.49
N LEU A 27 6.14 -2.07 14.45
CA LEU A 27 5.58 -2.90 15.51
C LEU A 27 4.46 -2.20 16.31
N LYS A 28 4.56 -0.88 16.50
CA LYS A 28 3.54 -0.08 17.20
C LYS A 28 2.23 0.00 16.41
N ASP A 29 2.32 0.20 15.10
CA ASP A 29 1.16 0.36 14.22
C ASP A 29 0.32 -0.92 14.18
N ILE A 30 0.98 -2.10 14.21
CA ILE A 30 0.29 -3.39 14.29
C ILE A 30 -0.48 -3.54 15.61
N MET A 31 0.11 -3.12 16.74
CA MET A 31 -0.54 -3.21 18.05
C MET A 31 -1.78 -2.31 18.13
N GLU A 32 -1.74 -1.15 17.47
CA GLU A 32 -2.87 -0.21 17.41
C GLU A 32 -3.99 -0.69 16.49
N ALA A 33 -3.65 -1.39 15.39
CA ALA A 33 -4.61 -1.94 14.45
C ALA A 33 -5.21 -3.30 14.87
N HIS A 34 -4.68 -3.94 15.91
CA HIS A 34 -5.12 -5.27 16.32
C HIS A 34 -6.48 -5.21 17.05
N PRO A 35 -7.48 -6.00 16.64
CA PRO A 35 -8.74 -6.10 17.37
C PRO A 35 -8.52 -6.69 18.77
N ALA A 36 -9.33 -6.30 19.76
CA ALA A 36 -9.20 -6.85 21.11
C ALA A 36 -9.54 -8.35 21.15
N PRO A 37 -8.80 -9.19 21.91
CA PRO A 37 -7.70 -8.85 22.81
C PRO A 37 -6.37 -8.66 22.07
N VAL A 38 -5.66 -7.58 22.40
CA VAL A 38 -4.35 -7.28 21.80
C VAL A 38 -3.31 -8.28 22.33
N PRO A 39 -2.63 -9.03 21.44
CA PRO A 39 -1.58 -9.94 21.86
C PRO A 39 -0.35 -9.17 22.37
N HIS A 40 0.43 -9.84 23.21
CA HIS A 40 1.67 -9.25 23.72
C HIS A 40 2.65 -8.93 22.57
N GLN A 41 3.43 -7.85 22.72
CA GLN A 41 4.40 -7.39 21.72
C GLN A 41 5.40 -8.47 21.26
N ASN A 42 5.81 -9.35 22.19
CA ASN A 42 6.72 -10.47 21.90
C ASN A 42 6.09 -11.47 20.91
N THR A 43 4.79 -11.71 21.02
CA THR A 43 4.05 -12.61 20.14
C THR A 43 4.04 -12.07 18.71
N ILE A 44 3.71 -10.79 18.54
CA ILE A 44 3.76 -10.11 17.23
C ILE A 44 5.19 -10.15 16.68
N SER A 45 6.19 -9.88 17.51
CA SER A 45 7.61 -9.90 17.09
C SER A 45 8.04 -11.27 16.58
N THR A 46 7.57 -12.34 17.22
CA THR A 46 7.81 -13.72 16.77
C THR A 46 7.13 -13.99 15.43
N TYR A 47 5.85 -13.65 15.28
CA TYR A 47 5.15 -13.82 14.01
C TYR A 47 5.75 -13.00 12.88
N LEU A 48 6.21 -11.77 13.13
CA LEU A 48 6.90 -10.96 12.13
C LEU A 48 8.18 -11.62 11.63
N LYS A 49 8.95 -12.27 12.52
CA LYS A 49 10.13 -13.05 12.10
C LYS A 49 9.72 -14.22 11.21
N ILE A 50 8.72 -15.00 11.63
CA ILE A 50 8.22 -16.16 10.87
C ILE A 50 7.72 -15.73 9.49
N LEU A 51 6.92 -14.67 9.41
CA LEU A 51 6.40 -14.12 8.15
C LEU A 51 7.52 -13.58 7.25
N THR A 52 8.57 -13.01 7.83
CA THR A 52 9.76 -12.55 7.09
C THR A 52 10.52 -13.75 6.50
N GLU A 53 10.71 -14.82 7.28
CA GLU A 53 11.37 -16.06 6.84
C GLU A 53 10.59 -16.74 5.72
N LYS A 54 9.26 -16.84 5.88
CA LYS A 54 8.33 -17.34 4.85
C LYS A 54 8.31 -16.43 3.60
N GLY A 55 8.68 -15.16 3.74
CA GLY A 55 8.80 -14.19 2.64
C GLY A 55 7.50 -13.44 2.32
N PHE A 56 6.53 -13.44 3.23
CA PHE A 56 5.28 -12.68 3.10
C PHE A 56 5.49 -11.18 3.33
N ILE A 57 6.44 -10.86 4.20
CA ILE A 57 6.82 -9.49 4.53
C ILE A 57 8.32 -9.34 4.38
N LYS A 58 8.75 -8.09 4.18
CA LYS A 58 10.16 -7.72 4.13
C LYS A 58 10.42 -6.67 5.19
N SER A 59 11.57 -6.79 5.84
CA SER A 59 12.01 -5.81 6.83
C SER A 59 13.07 -4.88 6.24
N LYS A 60 13.00 -3.60 6.58
CA LYS A 60 13.94 -2.56 6.22
C LYS A 60 14.32 -1.80 7.49
N LYS A 61 15.61 -1.64 7.73
CA LYS A 61 16.10 -0.80 8.83
C LYS A 61 16.16 0.65 8.37
N GLU A 62 15.51 1.52 9.12
CA GLU A 62 15.52 2.97 8.90
C GLU A 62 16.06 3.63 10.19
N GLY A 63 17.37 3.92 10.19
CA GLY A 63 18.07 4.40 11.38
C GLY A 63 18.04 3.38 12.52
N ARG A 64 17.34 3.72 13.60
CA ARG A 64 17.15 2.86 14.80
C ARG A 64 15.84 2.06 14.76
N ILE A 65 15.00 2.27 13.76
CA ILE A 65 13.66 1.70 13.69
C ILE A 65 13.63 0.60 12.62
N LEU A 66 12.88 -0.47 12.90
CA LEU A 66 12.60 -1.52 11.94
C LEU A 66 11.23 -1.27 11.33
N VAL A 67 11.19 -1.11 10.01
CA VAL A 67 9.98 -0.92 9.23
C VAL A 67 9.75 -2.17 8.39
N TYR A 68 8.52 -2.63 8.35
CA TYR A 68 8.10 -3.79 7.57
C TYR A 68 7.19 -3.32 6.44
N HIS A 69 7.26 -4.05 5.33
CA HIS A 69 6.37 -3.86 4.18
C HIS A 69 5.87 -5.22 3.70
N VAL A 70 4.62 -5.24 3.23
CA VAL A 70 4.02 -6.44 2.64
C VAL A 70 4.71 -6.77 1.31
N ALA A 71 5.11 -8.02 1.13
CA ALA A 71 5.69 -8.51 -0.12
C ALA A 71 4.68 -9.26 -1.01
N ILE A 72 3.64 -9.86 -0.41
CA ILE A 72 2.62 -10.65 -1.11
C ILE A 72 1.25 -9.99 -0.89
N LYS A 73 0.53 -9.69 -1.98
CA LYS A 73 -0.82 -9.12 -1.91
C LYS A 73 -1.86 -10.16 -1.49
N LYS A 74 -2.96 -9.70 -0.90
CA LYS A 74 -4.10 -10.54 -0.49
C LYS A 74 -4.62 -11.41 -1.64
N GLU A 75 -4.83 -10.82 -2.80
CA GLU A 75 -5.31 -11.50 -4.02
C GLU A 75 -4.39 -12.66 -4.41
N THR A 76 -3.08 -12.41 -4.45
CA THR A 76 -2.08 -13.43 -4.80
C THR A 76 -2.09 -14.61 -3.84
N TYR A 77 -2.29 -14.35 -2.54
CA TYR A 77 -2.40 -15.42 -1.55
C TYR A 77 -3.74 -16.16 -1.63
N ALA A 78 -4.84 -15.45 -1.89
CA ALA A 78 -6.16 -16.04 -2.10
C ALA A 78 -6.16 -16.98 -3.30
N ASP A 79 -5.56 -16.56 -4.42
CA ASP A 79 -5.40 -17.40 -5.62
C ASP A 79 -4.56 -18.65 -5.30
N PHE A 80 -3.49 -18.51 -4.53
CA PHE A 80 -2.67 -19.64 -4.11
C PHE A 80 -3.46 -20.63 -3.26
N LEU A 81 -4.23 -20.15 -2.29
CA LEU A 81 -5.07 -20.99 -1.44
C LEU A 81 -6.16 -21.71 -2.24
N LEU A 82 -6.85 -20.99 -3.12
CA LEU A 82 -7.91 -21.55 -3.94
C LEU A 82 -7.38 -22.64 -4.88
N ASN A 83 -6.25 -22.38 -5.56
CA ASN A 83 -5.63 -23.36 -6.43
C ASN A 83 -5.23 -24.62 -5.66
N ASN A 84 -4.61 -24.47 -4.48
CA ASN A 84 -4.24 -25.60 -3.64
C ASN A 84 -5.48 -26.37 -3.13
N PHE A 85 -6.57 -25.68 -2.80
CA PHE A 85 -7.82 -26.30 -2.39
C PHE A 85 -8.48 -27.10 -3.53
N VAL A 86 -8.59 -26.51 -4.72
CA VAL A 86 -9.14 -27.19 -5.91
C VAL A 86 -8.31 -28.42 -6.25
N GLU A 87 -6.98 -28.31 -6.23
CA GLU A 87 -6.07 -29.41 -6.51
C GLU A 87 -6.22 -30.56 -5.49
N GLN A 88 -6.34 -30.24 -4.20
CA GLN A 88 -6.43 -31.24 -3.12
C GLN A 88 -7.77 -31.97 -3.07
N TYR A 89 -8.89 -31.29 -3.31
CA TYR A 89 -10.23 -31.85 -3.10
C TYR A 89 -10.95 -32.22 -4.40
N PHE A 90 -10.78 -31.45 -5.47
CA PHE A 90 -11.56 -31.59 -6.70
C PHE A 90 -10.73 -32.10 -7.88
N LYS A 91 -9.40 -32.03 -7.83
CA LYS A 91 -8.42 -32.41 -8.87
C LYS A 91 -8.54 -31.64 -10.19
N THR A 92 -9.73 -31.16 -10.54
CA THR A 92 -10.04 -30.34 -11.71
C THR A 92 -10.93 -29.17 -11.31
N THR A 93 -10.77 -28.06 -12.03
CA THR A 93 -11.62 -26.86 -11.85
C THR A 93 -13.07 -27.15 -12.20
N ASP A 94 -13.33 -28.00 -13.20
CA ASP A 94 -14.68 -28.36 -13.63
C ASP A 94 -15.47 -29.07 -12.52
N ALA A 95 -14.83 -29.98 -11.78
CA ALA A 95 -15.46 -30.66 -10.66
C ALA A 95 -15.80 -29.69 -9.50
N PHE A 96 -14.96 -28.68 -9.29
CA PHE A 96 -15.22 -27.62 -8.31
C PHE A 96 -16.40 -26.74 -8.72
N ILE A 97 -16.47 -26.33 -10.00
CA ILE A 97 -17.58 -25.53 -10.55
C ILE A 97 -18.89 -26.31 -10.44
N GLN A 98 -18.90 -27.58 -10.86
CA GLN A 98 -20.08 -28.44 -10.75
C GLN A 98 -20.55 -28.58 -9.30
N TYR A 99 -19.62 -28.71 -8.35
CA TYR A 99 -19.94 -28.79 -6.93
C TYR A 99 -20.57 -27.48 -6.40
N ILE A 100 -20.07 -26.32 -6.81
CA ILE A 100 -20.65 -25.01 -6.45
C ILE A 100 -22.07 -24.88 -7.00
N GLU A 101 -22.29 -25.27 -8.26
CA GLU A 101 -23.59 -25.23 -8.92
C GLU A 101 -24.60 -26.14 -8.22
N GLU A 102 -24.21 -27.37 -7.87
CA GLU A 102 -25.07 -28.33 -7.15
C GLU A 102 -25.47 -27.78 -5.76
N LYS A 103 -24.53 -27.19 -5.03
CA LYS A 103 -24.81 -26.61 -3.71
C LYS A 103 -25.54 -25.28 -3.77
N GLY A 104 -25.76 -24.72 -4.96
CA GLY A 104 -26.44 -23.45 -5.14
C GLY A 104 -25.77 -22.30 -4.41
N TRP A 105 -24.43 -22.35 -4.25
CA TRP A 105 -23.71 -21.31 -3.53
C TRP A 105 -23.73 -20.03 -4.35
N LYS A 106 -24.47 -19.04 -3.87
CA LYS A 106 -24.53 -17.71 -4.48
C LYS A 106 -23.38 -16.87 -3.94
N ALA A 107 -22.77 -16.08 -4.83
CA ALA A 107 -21.83 -15.06 -4.40
C ALA A 107 -22.49 -14.21 -3.29
N PRO A 108 -21.80 -13.96 -2.17
CA PRO A 108 -22.30 -13.03 -1.17
C PRO A 108 -22.55 -11.70 -1.88
N GLN A 109 -23.81 -11.27 -1.90
CA GLN A 109 -24.13 -9.95 -2.41
C GLN A 109 -23.43 -8.95 -1.48
N PRO A 110 -22.65 -7.99 -2.00
CA PRO A 110 -22.09 -6.94 -1.16
C PRO A 110 -23.26 -6.09 -0.65
N GLU A 111 -23.79 -6.45 0.52
CA GLU A 111 -24.59 -5.52 1.30
C GLU A 111 -23.61 -4.47 1.82
N TYR A 112 -23.43 -3.42 1.01
CA TYR A 112 -22.60 -2.27 1.28
C TYR A 112 -23.09 -1.64 2.59
N THR A 113 -22.42 -1.95 3.71
CA THR A 113 -22.60 -1.21 4.95
C THR A 113 -22.23 0.24 4.69
N GLU A 114 -23.26 1.08 4.77
CA GLU A 114 -23.25 2.52 4.56
C GLU A 114 -22.08 3.24 5.25
N LYS A 115 -21.45 4.14 4.47
CA LYS A 115 -20.69 5.35 4.87
C LYS A 115 -19.32 5.13 5.52
N ILE A 116 -18.32 4.97 4.66
CA ILE A 116 -17.07 5.72 4.81
C ILE A 116 -16.99 6.61 3.56
N GLU A 117 -17.33 7.90 3.69
CA GLU A 117 -17.05 8.90 2.66
C GLU A 117 -15.53 8.95 2.45
N VAL A 118 -15.06 8.36 1.35
CA VAL A 118 -13.77 8.71 0.77
C VAL A 118 -14.01 10.01 0.01
N PRO A 119 -13.41 11.15 0.40
CA PRO A 119 -13.53 12.37 -0.40
C PRO A 119 -12.98 12.09 -1.80
N GLU A 120 -13.82 12.34 -2.79
CA GLU A 120 -13.49 12.21 -4.20
C GLU A 120 -12.23 13.03 -4.51
N THR A 121 -11.12 12.35 -4.77
CA THR A 121 -9.98 13.01 -5.41
C THR A 121 -10.35 13.26 -6.87
N PRO A 122 -10.36 14.51 -7.33
CA PRO A 122 -10.87 14.86 -8.65
C PRO A 122 -9.95 14.30 -9.73
N ALA A 123 -10.58 13.68 -10.73
CA ALA A 123 -9.94 13.14 -11.92
C ALA A 123 -9.10 14.22 -12.64
N VAL A 124 -7.81 13.93 -12.83
CA VAL A 124 -6.95 14.65 -13.76
C VAL A 124 -6.83 13.77 -15.00
N ASP A 125 -7.71 14.01 -15.97
CA ASP A 125 -7.41 13.92 -17.41
C ASP A 125 -8.71 14.06 -18.21
N GLN A 126 -8.98 15.28 -18.67
CA GLN A 126 -9.69 15.57 -19.93
C GLN A 126 -9.70 17.09 -20.16
N VAL A 127 -8.61 17.64 -20.70
CA VAL A 127 -8.65 18.88 -21.50
C VAL A 127 -7.60 18.82 -22.60
N MET A 128 -7.94 18.20 -23.73
CA MET A 128 -7.35 18.56 -25.01
C MET A 128 -8.38 18.35 -26.13
N GLU A 129 -8.38 19.30 -27.08
CA GLU A 129 -9.30 19.52 -28.21
C GLU A 129 -10.66 20.17 -27.87
N ALA A 130 -11.10 21.26 -28.51
CA ALA A 130 -10.54 22.06 -29.61
C ALA A 130 -11.19 23.48 -29.63
N VAL A 131 -10.36 24.47 -29.98
CA VAL A 131 -10.59 25.57 -30.93
C VAL A 131 -11.95 26.30 -30.90
N ASP A 132 -11.94 27.61 -30.60
CA ASP A 132 -12.33 28.62 -31.60
C ASP A 132 -11.94 30.07 -31.23
N GLU A 133 -11.53 30.79 -32.28
CA GLU A 133 -11.43 32.25 -32.50
C GLU A 133 -10.65 33.18 -31.54
N ALA A 134 -9.53 33.70 -32.05
CA ALA A 134 -9.04 35.06 -31.77
C ALA A 134 -9.86 36.07 -32.64
N PRO A 135 -10.04 37.36 -32.27
CA PRO A 135 -8.91 38.30 -32.32
C PRO A 135 -8.95 39.47 -31.30
N SER A 136 -7.84 40.22 -31.27
CA SER A 136 -7.71 41.66 -30.91
C SER A 136 -7.77 42.05 -29.42
N GLU A 137 -7.01 42.98 -28.83
CA GLU A 137 -5.92 43.88 -29.25
C GLU A 137 -5.52 44.77 -28.04
N LYS A 138 -4.27 45.31 -28.03
CA LYS A 138 -3.73 46.43 -27.19
C LYS A 138 -3.56 46.13 -25.67
N GLN A 139 -2.44 46.38 -24.95
CA GLN A 139 -1.29 47.30 -25.05
C GLN A 139 -0.14 46.83 -24.10
N LYS A 140 1.11 47.09 -24.49
CA LYS A 140 2.30 47.30 -23.61
C LYS A 140 2.67 48.81 -23.71
N PRO A 141 3.61 49.42 -22.95
CA PRO A 141 4.39 49.04 -21.75
C PRO A 141 4.62 50.20 -20.71
N LYS A 142 5.34 49.95 -19.58
CA LYS A 142 6.49 50.76 -19.00
C LYS A 142 6.71 50.40 -17.52
N LYS A 143 7.82 49.72 -17.12
CA LYS A 143 9.20 50.19 -16.79
C LYS A 143 9.34 51.10 -15.55
N LYS A 144 10.01 50.60 -14.50
CA LYS A 144 11.36 50.97 -13.98
C LYS A 144 11.60 50.31 -12.59
N LYS A 145 12.62 49.45 -12.37
CA LYS A 145 14.07 49.72 -12.13
C LYS A 145 14.29 50.74 -10.99
N LYS A 146 14.96 50.38 -9.88
CA LYS A 146 16.42 50.16 -9.68
C LYS A 146 16.62 49.57 -8.27
N LYS A 147 17.47 48.59 -7.96
CA LYS A 147 18.89 48.30 -8.29
C LYS A 147 19.89 49.22 -7.58
N LYS A 148 20.70 48.66 -6.67
CA LYS A 148 22.19 48.63 -6.68
C LYS A 148 22.72 48.26 -5.29
N ASP A 149 23.45 47.14 -5.14
CA ASP A 149 24.88 46.94 -5.46
C ASP A 149 25.84 47.69 -4.50
N LYS A 150 26.64 46.93 -3.74
CA LYS A 150 28.13 46.87 -3.83
C LYS A 150 28.67 46.12 -2.59
N LYS A 151 29.34 44.97 -2.76
CA LYS A 151 30.74 44.77 -3.21
C LYS A 151 31.78 45.08 -2.12
N GLY A 152 32.22 44.01 -1.46
CA GLY A 152 33.63 43.64 -1.22
C GLY A 152 34.54 44.53 -0.36
N LYS A 153 35.15 43.91 0.66
CA LYS A 153 36.60 43.95 1.02
C LYS A 153 36.78 43.18 2.34
N GLU A 154 37.45 42.04 2.36
CA GLU A 154 38.90 41.81 2.35
C GLU A 154 39.55 41.87 3.76
N LYS A 155 39.96 40.67 4.22
CA LYS A 155 41.15 40.31 5.02
C LYS A 155 41.39 40.91 6.44
N LYS A 156 41.74 39.96 7.33
CA LYS A 156 43.03 39.80 8.06
C LYS A 156 43.05 40.02 9.59
N LYS A 157 43.85 39.12 10.21
CA LYS A 157 44.50 39.12 11.56
C LYS A 157 43.67 38.40 12.65
N ILE A 158 44.04 37.20 13.11
CA ILE A 158 45.23 36.75 13.89
C ILE A 158 45.31 37.41 15.27
N LYS A 159 45.54 36.55 16.28
CA LYS A 159 45.96 36.75 17.69
C LYS A 159 44.77 36.67 18.67
N SER A 160 44.87 35.96 19.79
CA SER A 160 45.99 35.26 20.44
C SER A 160 45.45 34.16 21.34
#